data_AF-A0AB37N1K1-F1
#
_entry.id   AF-A0AB37N1K1-F1
#
_cell.length_a   1.000
_cell.length_b   1.000
_cell.length_c   1.000
_cell.angle_alpha   90.00
_cell.angle_beta   90.00
_cell.angle_gamma   90.00
#
_symmetry.space_group_name_H-M   'P 1'
#
loop_
_entity.id
_entity.type
_entity.pdbx_description
1 polymer ?
#
loop_
_entity_poly.entity_id
_entity_poly.type
_entity_poly.pdbx_seq_one_letter_code
_entity_poly.pdbx_strand_id
1 'polypeptide(L)'
;MIKVGIIGGAGYTAGELIRLLLNHPEAEIVFINSSSNAGNKITDVHEGLYGETDLVFTDQLPLEEIDVLFFCTAHGDTKKFLESHNVPEELRIIDLSMDYRIASPEHDFIYGLPELNRRATCKAKHVANPGCFATCIQLGLLPLAKHLMLNDDIMVNAITGSTGAGVKPGATSHFSWRNNNMSVYKAFEHQHVPEIKQSLKQLQNSFDADIDFIPYRGDFPRGIFTTIVVKTKVALEEIVRMYEEYYAKDSFTHIVEKNIDLKQVVNTNKCLIHLEKHGDKLLIISCIDNLLKGASGQAVHNMNLMFNLEETVGLRLKPSAF
;
A
#
# COMPACT_ATOMS: atom_id res chain seq x y z
N MET A 1 13.63 19.50 8.18
CA MET A 1 12.36 18.77 8.25
C MET A 1 11.60 19.03 6.96
N ILE A 2 11.10 17.96 6.36
CA ILE A 2 10.22 17.94 5.20
C ILE A 2 8.84 18.42 5.66
N LYS A 3 8.34 19.49 5.07
CA LYS A 3 7.04 20.06 5.39
C LYS A 3 5.93 19.33 4.63
N VAL A 4 4.94 18.83 5.37
CA VAL A 4 3.92 17.93 4.83
C VAL A 4 2.54 18.56 4.90
N GLY A 5 1.81 18.52 3.78
CA GLY A 5 0.36 18.72 3.74
C GLY A 5 -0.39 17.41 3.51
N ILE A 6 -1.59 17.29 4.07
CA ILE A 6 -2.45 16.12 3.89
C ILE A 6 -3.85 16.57 3.46
N ILE A 7 -4.37 16.02 2.37
CA ILE A 7 -5.76 16.20 1.93
C ILE A 7 -6.56 14.91 2.14
N GLY A 8 -7.78 15.02 2.66
CA GLY A 8 -8.59 13.86 3.03
C GLY A 8 -8.24 13.32 4.42
N GLY A 9 -7.99 14.23 5.37
CA GLY A 9 -7.40 13.92 6.67
C GLY A 9 -8.22 13.03 7.61
N ALA A 10 -9.49 12.75 7.34
CA ALA A 10 -10.42 12.11 8.29
C ALA A 10 -10.59 10.58 8.09
N GLY A 11 -9.93 9.97 7.11
CA GLY A 11 -10.02 8.52 6.86
C GLY A 11 -9.01 7.69 7.65
N TYR A 12 -9.19 6.35 7.68
CA TYR A 12 -8.25 5.43 8.36
C TYR A 12 -6.82 5.55 7.83
N THR A 13 -6.65 5.66 6.51
CA THR A 13 -5.35 5.84 5.87
C THR A 13 -4.68 7.15 6.33
N ALA A 14 -5.44 8.24 6.40
CA ALA A 14 -4.93 9.52 6.87
C ALA A 14 -4.55 9.45 8.36
N GLY A 15 -5.36 8.81 9.21
CA GLY A 15 -5.02 8.61 10.62
C GLY A 15 -3.69 7.88 10.81
N GLU A 16 -3.45 6.82 10.04
CA GLU A 16 -2.16 6.12 10.07
C GLU A 16 -1.01 6.98 9.52
N LEU A 17 -1.24 7.74 8.45
CA LEU A 17 -0.23 8.64 7.89
C LEU A 17 0.16 9.72 8.91
N ILE A 18 -0.82 10.34 9.57
CA ILE A 18 -0.60 11.33 10.62
C ILE A 18 0.22 10.70 11.77
N ARG A 19 -0.18 9.51 12.24
CA ARG A 19 0.55 8.78 13.30
C ARG A 19 2.02 8.54 12.94
N LEU A 20 2.29 8.15 11.70
CA LEU A 20 3.65 7.93 11.20
C LEU A 20 4.45 9.23 11.16
N LEU A 21 3.86 10.28 10.58
CA LEU A 21 4.53 11.56 10.35
C LEU A 21 4.79 12.34 11.64
N LEU A 22 3.89 12.29 12.63
CA LEU A 22 4.12 12.89 13.95
C LEU A 22 5.36 12.33 14.65
N ASN A 23 5.68 11.05 14.39
CA ASN A 23 6.82 10.35 14.96
C ASN A 23 8.01 10.26 13.99
N HIS A 24 7.93 10.91 12.83
CA HIS A 24 8.96 10.86 11.81
C HIS A 24 10.03 11.95 12.07
N PRO A 25 11.31 11.60 12.30
CA PRO A 25 12.31 12.56 12.76
C PRO A 25 12.66 13.66 11.74
N GLU A 26 12.35 13.42 10.47
CA GLU A 26 12.67 14.34 9.37
C GLU A 26 11.41 14.97 8.75
N ALA A 27 10.22 14.82 9.33
CA ALA A 27 8.99 15.37 8.76
C ALA A 27 8.22 16.24 9.78
N GLU A 28 7.51 17.24 9.26
CA GLU A 28 6.66 18.14 10.03
C GLU A 28 5.34 18.31 9.30
N ILE A 29 4.21 18.09 9.99
CA ILE A 29 2.88 18.30 9.40
C ILE A 29 2.52 19.78 9.51
N VAL A 30 2.39 20.46 8.38
CA VAL A 30 1.99 21.86 8.29
C VAL A 30 0.47 22.00 8.31
N PHE A 31 -0.24 21.15 7.57
CA PHE A 31 -1.70 21.16 7.60
C PHE A 31 -2.32 19.79 7.32
N ILE A 32 -3.53 19.61 7.86
CA ILE A 32 -4.38 18.45 7.60
C ILE A 32 -5.74 18.97 7.16
N ASN A 33 -6.04 18.81 5.88
CA ASN A 33 -7.26 19.32 5.27
C ASN A 33 -8.43 18.33 5.42
N SER A 34 -9.57 18.87 5.87
CA SER A 34 -10.86 18.19 5.87
C SER A 34 -11.98 19.23 5.94
N SER A 35 -12.67 19.50 4.83
CA SER A 35 -13.75 20.50 4.78
C SER A 35 -14.87 20.25 5.80
N SER A 36 -15.19 18.98 6.09
CA SER A 36 -16.23 18.62 7.06
C SER A 36 -15.81 18.69 8.53
N ASN A 37 -14.52 18.87 8.82
CA ASN A 37 -13.99 18.86 10.19
C ASN A 37 -13.16 20.11 10.52
N ALA A 38 -13.09 21.10 9.62
CA ALA A 38 -12.29 22.30 9.82
C ALA A 38 -12.57 22.95 11.19
N GLY A 39 -11.51 23.24 11.94
CA GLY A 39 -11.58 23.78 13.31
C GLY A 39 -11.66 22.73 14.42
N ASN A 40 -12.06 21.48 14.14
CA ASN A 40 -12.04 20.40 15.13
C ASN A 40 -10.62 19.88 15.35
N LYS A 41 -10.35 19.31 16.53
CA LYS A 41 -9.05 18.70 16.81
C LYS A 41 -8.88 17.44 15.99
N ILE A 42 -7.64 17.13 15.62
CA ILE A 42 -7.32 15.86 14.98
C ILE A 42 -7.73 14.68 15.87
N THR A 43 -7.56 14.82 17.18
CA THR A 43 -7.94 13.80 18.18
C THR A 43 -9.45 13.56 18.30
N ASP A 44 -10.30 14.47 17.79
CA ASP A 44 -11.76 14.28 17.76
C ASP A 44 -12.19 13.24 16.72
N VAL A 45 -11.32 12.96 15.73
CA VAL A 45 -11.54 11.96 14.67
C VAL A 45 -10.58 10.79 14.82
N HIS A 46 -9.31 11.07 15.12
CA HIS A 46 -8.26 10.07 15.32
C HIS A 46 -7.91 9.98 16.80
N GLU A 47 -8.84 9.42 17.58
CA GLU A 47 -8.76 9.31 19.04
C GLU A 47 -7.49 8.59 19.53
N GLY A 48 -6.88 7.74 18.70
CA GLY A 48 -5.61 7.08 19.03
C GLY A 48 -4.42 8.04 19.21
N LEU A 49 -4.56 9.33 18.87
CA LEU A 49 -3.50 10.34 18.92
C LEU A 49 -3.57 11.26 20.15
N TYR A 50 -4.42 10.96 21.14
CA TYR A 50 -4.45 11.73 22.39
C TYR A 50 -3.07 11.75 23.06
N GLY A 51 -2.58 12.96 23.37
CA GLY A 51 -1.26 13.17 23.98
C GLY A 51 -0.10 13.24 22.99
N GLU A 52 -0.34 13.00 21.70
CA GLU A 52 0.69 13.10 20.65
C GLU A 52 0.62 14.43 19.88
N THR A 53 -0.56 15.06 19.79
CA THR A 53 -0.72 16.30 19.01
C THR A 53 -1.90 17.16 19.47
N ASP A 54 -1.76 18.46 19.28
CA ASP A 54 -2.83 19.48 19.43
C ASP A 54 -3.26 20.08 18.07
N LEU A 55 -2.84 19.47 16.95
CA LEU A 55 -3.21 19.92 15.62
C LEU A 55 -4.74 19.92 15.45
N VAL A 56 -5.20 20.80 14.56
CA VAL A 56 -6.61 20.92 14.16
C VAL A 56 -6.73 20.71 12.65
N PHE A 57 -7.89 20.22 12.22
CA PHE A 57 -8.22 20.20 10.80
C PHE A 57 -8.38 21.64 10.28
N THR A 58 -8.03 21.86 9.01
CA THR A 58 -8.24 23.13 8.32
C THR A 58 -8.99 22.93 7.01
N ASP A 59 -9.64 23.99 6.53
CA ASP A 59 -10.15 24.10 5.16
C ASP A 59 -9.19 24.88 4.25
N GLN A 60 -8.14 25.48 4.81
CA GLN A 60 -7.09 26.19 4.09
C GLN A 60 -6.13 25.21 3.42
N LEU A 61 -5.47 25.68 2.36
CA LEU A 61 -4.52 24.92 1.55
C LEU A 61 -3.27 25.77 1.29
N PRO A 62 -2.40 25.99 2.29
CA PRO A 62 -1.16 26.75 2.13
C PRO A 62 -0.11 25.92 1.36
N LEU A 63 -0.36 25.67 0.06
CA LEU A 63 0.45 24.78 -0.77
C LEU A 63 1.89 25.26 -0.95
N GLU A 64 2.13 26.57 -0.85
CA GLU A 64 3.46 27.20 -0.92
C GLU A 64 4.31 26.96 0.35
N GLU A 65 3.70 26.45 1.43
CA GLU A 65 4.38 26.24 2.71
C GLU A 65 4.86 24.79 2.92
N ILE A 66 4.62 23.90 1.95
CA ILE A 66 4.91 22.47 2.05
C ILE A 66 5.86 21.98 0.95
N ASP A 67 6.61 20.94 1.26
CA ASP A 67 7.50 20.26 0.31
C ASP A 67 6.84 19.04 -0.34
N VAL A 68 5.86 18.44 0.35
CA VAL A 68 5.10 17.28 -0.14
C VAL A 68 3.64 17.29 0.30
N LEU A 69 2.76 16.90 -0.62
CA LEU A 69 1.32 16.78 -0.42
C LEU A 69 0.88 15.32 -0.56
N PHE A 70 0.21 14.81 0.47
CA PHE A 70 -0.42 13.50 0.44
C PHE A 70 -1.91 13.62 0.14
N PHE A 71 -2.40 12.86 -0.83
CA PHE A 71 -3.83 12.69 -1.06
C PHE A 71 -4.32 11.38 -0.45
N CYS A 72 -5.12 11.49 0.61
CA CYS A 72 -5.86 10.39 1.24
C CYS A 72 -7.35 10.45 0.86
N THR A 73 -7.64 10.68 -0.41
CA THR A 73 -8.98 10.95 -0.96
C THR A 73 -9.57 9.73 -1.66
N ALA A 74 -10.84 9.83 -2.06
CA ALA A 74 -11.48 8.81 -2.87
C ALA A 74 -11.03 8.91 -4.35
N HIS A 75 -11.26 7.83 -5.10
CA HIS A 75 -11.02 7.81 -6.54
C HIS A 75 -11.74 8.98 -7.26
N GLY A 76 -11.00 9.70 -8.09
CA GLY A 76 -11.43 10.83 -8.90
C GLY A 76 -11.21 12.18 -8.23
N ASP A 77 -11.03 12.22 -6.91
CA ASP A 77 -10.92 13.48 -6.17
C ASP A 77 -9.53 14.11 -6.31
N THR A 78 -8.46 13.30 -6.40
CA THR A 78 -7.11 13.82 -6.67
C THR A 78 -7.05 14.45 -8.05
N LYS A 79 -7.60 13.79 -9.08
CA LYS A 79 -7.68 14.36 -10.42
C LYS A 79 -8.43 15.70 -10.45
N LYS A 80 -9.64 15.75 -9.87
CA LYS A 80 -10.42 16.99 -9.78
C LYS A 80 -9.66 18.10 -9.04
N PHE A 81 -8.92 17.76 -7.98
CA PHE A 81 -8.13 18.73 -7.24
C PHE A 81 -7.05 19.35 -8.12
N LEU A 82 -6.25 18.52 -8.80
CA LEU A 82 -5.17 19.00 -9.68
C LEU A 82 -5.68 19.79 -10.90
N GLU A 83 -6.88 19.50 -11.39
CA GLU A 83 -7.53 20.27 -12.47
C GLU A 83 -8.05 21.64 -12.00
N SER A 84 -8.36 21.79 -10.70
CA SER A 84 -9.01 22.99 -10.16
C SER A 84 -8.10 23.91 -9.35
N HIS A 85 -6.88 23.47 -9.03
CA HIS A 85 -5.94 24.22 -8.20
C HIS A 85 -4.61 24.40 -8.91
N ASN A 86 -4.00 25.56 -8.74
CA ASN A 86 -2.61 25.76 -9.13
C ASN A 86 -1.71 25.15 -8.05
N VAL A 87 -0.92 24.15 -8.43
CA VAL A 87 0.02 23.47 -7.55
C VAL A 87 1.43 23.98 -7.83
N PRO A 88 2.24 24.34 -6.81
CA PRO A 88 3.62 24.80 -7.03
C PRO A 88 4.44 23.75 -7.79
N GLU A 89 5.26 24.19 -8.73
CA GLU A 89 5.99 23.29 -9.66
C GLU A 89 6.96 22.32 -8.95
N GLU A 90 7.49 22.72 -7.80
CA GLU A 90 8.40 21.91 -7.00
C GLU A 90 7.69 21.09 -5.92
N LEU A 91 6.37 21.29 -5.73
CA LEU A 91 5.61 20.53 -4.75
C LEU A 91 5.52 19.07 -5.19
N ARG A 92 5.99 18.17 -4.33
CA ARG A 92 5.90 16.74 -4.56
C ARG A 92 4.54 16.20 -4.15
N ILE A 93 4.06 15.18 -4.84
CA ILE A 93 2.73 14.60 -4.58
C ILE A 93 2.85 13.10 -4.37
N ILE A 94 2.16 12.61 -3.34
CA ILE A 94 1.94 11.18 -3.12
C ILE A 94 0.44 10.94 -3.06
N ASP A 95 -0.12 10.34 -4.12
CA ASP A 95 -1.55 10.03 -4.21
C ASP A 95 -1.83 8.61 -3.76
N LEU A 96 -2.66 8.44 -2.72
CA LEU A 96 -3.06 7.12 -2.22
C LEU A 96 -4.33 6.59 -2.90
N SER A 97 -4.98 7.40 -3.74
CA SER A 97 -6.09 6.99 -4.58
C SER A 97 -5.62 6.07 -5.72
N MET A 98 -6.53 5.72 -6.63
CA MET A 98 -6.21 4.92 -7.81
C MET A 98 -6.07 5.75 -9.10
N ASP A 99 -6.19 7.07 -9.01
CA ASP A 99 -6.32 7.98 -10.17
C ASP A 99 -5.15 7.88 -11.15
N TYR A 100 -3.94 7.70 -10.61
CA TYR A 100 -2.69 7.77 -11.38
C TYR A 100 -1.84 6.48 -11.32
N ARG A 101 -2.41 5.37 -10.83
CA ARG A 101 -1.65 4.12 -10.68
C ARG A 101 -1.33 3.45 -12.01
N ILE A 102 -2.20 3.62 -13.00
CA ILE A 102 -2.00 3.12 -14.36
C ILE A 102 -1.15 4.12 -15.12
N ALA A 103 -0.04 3.66 -15.69
CA ALA A 103 0.87 4.52 -16.43
C ALA A 103 0.18 5.05 -17.69
N SER A 104 0.33 6.35 -17.93
CA SER A 104 -0.23 7.04 -19.09
C SER A 104 0.71 8.17 -19.50
N PRO A 105 0.84 8.50 -20.80
CA PRO A 105 1.55 9.70 -21.25
C PRO A 105 0.87 11.01 -20.82
N GLU A 106 -0.36 10.96 -20.31
CA GLU A 106 -1.12 12.13 -19.86
C GLU A 106 -0.68 12.67 -18.49
N HIS A 107 0.14 11.93 -17.75
CA HIS A 107 0.66 12.33 -16.45
C HIS A 107 2.05 11.74 -16.20
N ASP A 108 2.74 12.24 -15.17
CA ASP A 108 4.12 11.88 -14.82
C ASP A 108 4.24 11.04 -13.54
N PHE A 109 3.11 10.65 -12.92
CA PHE A 109 3.10 9.84 -11.71
C PHE A 109 3.83 8.50 -11.89
N ILE A 110 4.74 8.22 -10.95
CA ILE A 110 5.44 6.94 -10.86
C ILE A 110 4.71 6.01 -9.89
N TYR A 111 4.53 4.74 -10.28
CA TYR A 111 3.92 3.74 -9.41
C TYR A 111 4.82 3.41 -8.21
N GLY A 112 4.39 3.82 -7.02
CA GLY A 112 5.16 3.84 -5.77
C GLY A 112 5.33 2.50 -5.08
N LEU A 113 5.82 1.49 -5.80
CA LEU A 113 6.24 0.21 -5.25
C LEU A 113 7.77 0.13 -5.25
N PRO A 114 8.48 0.53 -4.17
CA PRO A 114 9.94 0.59 -4.14
C PRO A 114 10.64 -0.68 -4.57
N GLU A 115 10.13 -1.85 -4.20
CA GLU A 115 10.67 -3.15 -4.60
C GLU A 115 10.76 -3.32 -6.13
N LEU A 116 9.91 -2.59 -6.89
CA LEU A 116 9.93 -2.56 -8.35
C LEU A 116 10.58 -1.28 -8.91
N ASN A 117 10.24 -0.12 -8.33
CA ASN A 117 10.46 1.20 -8.93
C ASN A 117 11.37 2.12 -8.12
N ARG A 118 12.15 1.61 -7.15
CA ARG A 118 13.06 2.37 -6.27
C ARG A 118 13.74 3.56 -6.94
N ARG A 119 14.46 3.32 -8.04
CA ARG A 119 15.23 4.35 -8.75
C ARG A 119 14.36 5.43 -9.38
N ALA A 120 13.19 5.06 -9.88
CA ALA A 120 12.24 5.99 -10.46
C ALA A 120 11.60 6.85 -9.35
N THR A 121 11.20 6.22 -8.24
CA THR A 121 10.66 6.91 -7.06
C THR A 121 11.60 7.97 -6.51
N CYS A 122 12.91 7.70 -6.41
CA CYS A 122 13.90 8.69 -5.94
C CYS A 122 13.94 9.98 -6.78
N LYS A 123 13.54 9.91 -8.06
CA LYS A 123 13.56 11.04 -8.99
C LYS A 123 12.18 11.62 -9.27
N ALA A 124 11.13 11.02 -8.71
CA ALA A 124 9.76 11.38 -9.00
C ALA A 124 9.37 12.70 -8.32
N LYS A 125 8.62 13.54 -9.04
CA LYS A 125 7.84 14.63 -8.43
C LYS A 125 6.50 14.10 -7.92
N HIS A 126 5.87 13.21 -8.68
CA HIS A 126 4.56 12.64 -8.35
C HIS A 126 4.63 11.11 -8.25
N VAL A 127 4.03 10.56 -7.20
CA VAL A 127 3.99 9.12 -6.94
C VAL A 127 2.54 8.69 -6.73
N ALA A 128 2.13 7.65 -7.46
CA ALA A 128 0.86 6.97 -7.23
C ALA A 128 1.11 5.78 -6.31
N ASN A 129 0.65 5.87 -5.07
CA ASN A 129 0.85 4.83 -4.08
C ASN A 129 0.01 3.59 -4.43
N PRO A 130 0.59 2.38 -4.40
CA PRO A 130 -0.10 1.14 -4.77
C PRO A 130 -1.35 0.82 -3.94
N GLY A 131 -2.23 0.00 -4.50
CA GLY A 131 -3.36 -0.57 -3.77
C GLY A 131 -2.94 -1.71 -2.84
N CYS A 132 -3.62 -1.85 -1.71
CA CYS A 132 -3.21 -2.78 -0.66
C CYS A 132 -3.17 -4.25 -1.11
N PHE A 133 -4.17 -4.75 -1.84
CA PHE A 133 -4.09 -6.11 -2.39
C PHE A 133 -3.01 -6.23 -3.46
N ALA A 134 -2.89 -5.25 -4.34
CA ALA A 134 -1.87 -5.31 -5.37
C ALA A 134 -0.49 -5.34 -4.74
N THR A 135 -0.21 -4.54 -3.70
CA THR A 135 1.07 -4.63 -2.99
C THR A 135 1.34 -6.06 -2.52
N CYS A 136 0.39 -6.67 -1.80
CA CYS A 136 0.61 -8.02 -1.27
C CYS A 136 0.82 -9.05 -2.39
N ILE A 137 -0.03 -9.03 -3.43
CA ILE A 137 0.02 -9.99 -4.54
C ILE A 137 1.28 -9.81 -5.38
N GLN A 138 1.62 -8.56 -5.73
CA GLN A 138 2.80 -8.26 -6.54
C GLN A 138 4.06 -8.69 -5.80
N LEU A 139 4.21 -8.39 -4.51
CA LEU A 139 5.38 -8.83 -3.75
C LEU A 139 5.52 -10.37 -3.73
N GLY A 140 4.41 -11.10 -3.76
CA GLY A 140 4.43 -12.55 -3.98
C GLY A 140 4.91 -12.97 -5.38
N LEU A 141 4.71 -12.18 -6.43
CA LEU A 141 4.89 -12.56 -7.83
C LEU A 141 6.12 -11.94 -8.54
N LEU A 142 6.63 -10.80 -8.07
CA LEU A 142 7.68 -10.04 -8.76
C LEU A 142 8.96 -10.87 -9.04
N PRO A 143 9.47 -11.71 -8.12
CA PRO A 143 10.65 -12.53 -8.42
C PRO A 143 10.39 -13.50 -9.57
N LEU A 144 9.22 -14.14 -9.63
CA LEU A 144 8.86 -15.05 -10.72
C LEU A 144 8.75 -14.31 -12.06
N ALA A 145 8.15 -13.12 -12.07
CA ALA A 145 8.11 -12.27 -13.27
C ALA A 145 9.52 -11.90 -13.72
N LYS A 146 10.41 -11.53 -12.79
CA LYS A 146 11.81 -11.20 -13.10
C LYS A 146 12.55 -12.34 -13.81
N HIS A 147 12.20 -13.59 -13.48
CA HIS A 147 12.75 -14.80 -14.07
C HIS A 147 11.92 -15.38 -15.23
N LEU A 148 10.91 -14.65 -15.73
CA LEU A 148 10.04 -15.04 -16.85
C LEU A 148 9.25 -16.34 -16.60
N MET A 149 8.85 -16.58 -15.35
CA MET A 149 8.25 -17.83 -14.90
C MET A 149 6.71 -17.81 -14.84
N LEU A 150 6.07 -16.67 -15.10
CA LEU A 150 4.62 -16.54 -15.05
C LEU A 150 4.00 -16.82 -16.42
N ASN A 151 3.87 -18.10 -16.76
CA ASN A 151 3.47 -18.56 -18.12
C ASN A 151 2.11 -19.28 -18.17
N ASP A 152 1.48 -19.50 -17.03
CA ASP A 152 0.15 -20.09 -16.87
C ASP A 152 -0.69 -19.17 -15.97
N ASP A 153 -2.01 -19.35 -15.97
CA ASP A 153 -2.93 -18.60 -15.12
C ASP A 153 -2.55 -18.70 -13.64
N ILE A 154 -2.66 -17.55 -12.95
CA ILE A 154 -2.27 -17.36 -11.57
C ILE A 154 -3.52 -17.37 -10.71
N MET A 155 -3.65 -18.37 -9.84
CA MET A 155 -4.77 -18.41 -8.88
C MET A 155 -4.41 -17.60 -7.64
N VAL A 156 -5.26 -16.64 -7.27
CA VAL A 156 -5.05 -15.78 -6.09
C VAL A 156 -6.29 -15.80 -5.20
N ASN A 157 -6.14 -16.27 -3.97
CA ASN A 157 -7.10 -15.98 -2.90
C ASN A 157 -6.48 -14.97 -1.94
N ALA A 158 -7.26 -13.97 -1.52
CA ALA A 158 -6.78 -13.00 -0.54
C ALA A 158 -7.85 -12.62 0.46
N ILE A 159 -7.52 -12.64 1.74
CA ILE A 159 -8.42 -12.19 2.82
C ILE A 159 -7.93 -10.82 3.30
N THR A 160 -8.83 -9.84 3.36
CA THR A 160 -8.54 -8.51 3.92
C THR A 160 -9.37 -8.19 5.14
N GLY A 161 -8.78 -7.43 6.06
CA GLY A 161 -9.48 -6.82 7.18
C GLY A 161 -10.49 -5.75 6.75
N SER A 162 -11.41 -5.41 7.65
CA SER A 162 -12.53 -4.48 7.38
C SER A 162 -12.07 -3.05 7.07
N THR A 163 -10.92 -2.61 7.58
CA THR A 163 -10.40 -1.25 7.33
C THR A 163 -10.08 -0.98 5.87
N GLY A 164 -9.85 -2.03 5.06
CA GLY A 164 -9.65 -1.90 3.61
C GLY A 164 -10.87 -1.39 2.85
N ALA A 165 -12.07 -1.43 3.46
CA ALA A 165 -13.30 -0.85 2.88
C ALA A 165 -13.46 0.66 3.19
N GLY A 166 -12.56 1.24 4.00
CA GLY A 166 -12.64 2.64 4.43
C GLY A 166 -13.56 2.85 5.65
N VAL A 167 -13.65 4.11 6.08
CA VAL A 167 -14.37 4.52 7.30
C VAL A 167 -15.88 4.66 7.11
N LYS A 168 -16.35 4.84 5.88
CA LYS A 168 -17.78 5.03 5.59
C LYS A 168 -18.55 3.73 5.86
N PRO A 169 -19.58 3.75 6.73
CA PRO A 169 -20.40 2.57 6.98
C PRO A 169 -21.12 2.08 5.72
N GLY A 170 -21.34 0.77 5.65
CA GLY A 170 -22.10 0.11 4.59
C GLY A 170 -22.69 -1.21 5.08
N ALA A 171 -23.53 -1.83 4.25
CA ALA A 171 -24.24 -3.06 4.62
C ALA A 171 -23.30 -4.18 5.09
N THR A 172 -22.10 -4.26 4.52
CA THR A 172 -21.09 -5.30 4.83
C THR A 172 -20.03 -4.87 5.84
N SER A 173 -20.08 -3.64 6.37
CA SER A 173 -19.14 -3.16 7.40
C SER A 173 -19.80 -2.96 8.76
N HIS A 174 -21.13 -3.01 8.85
CA HIS A 174 -21.85 -3.02 10.12
C HIS A 174 -21.40 -4.20 11.00
N PHE A 175 -21.09 -3.94 12.28
CA PHE A 175 -20.48 -4.91 13.19
C PHE A 175 -21.23 -6.25 13.23
N SER A 176 -22.55 -6.23 13.42
CA SER A 176 -23.36 -7.46 13.51
C SER A 176 -23.33 -8.31 12.24
N TRP A 177 -23.03 -7.71 11.08
CA TRP A 177 -22.86 -8.46 9.83
C TRP A 177 -21.43 -8.94 9.64
N ARG A 178 -20.44 -8.11 10.02
CA ARG A 178 -19.02 -8.37 9.75
C ARG A 178 -18.37 -9.32 10.76
N ASN A 179 -18.80 -9.29 12.01
CA ASN A 179 -18.24 -10.10 13.09
C ASN A 179 -18.53 -11.59 12.88
N ASN A 180 -17.52 -12.45 13.06
CA ASN A 180 -17.60 -13.91 12.84
C ASN A 180 -18.16 -14.29 11.46
N ASN A 181 -17.86 -13.50 10.43
CA ASN A 181 -18.39 -13.71 9.09
C ASN A 181 -17.33 -13.48 8.01
N MET A 182 -17.42 -14.25 6.92
CA MET A 182 -16.52 -14.16 5.77
C MET A 182 -17.33 -14.20 4.47
N SER A 183 -16.94 -13.39 3.48
CA SER A 183 -17.63 -13.34 2.18
C SER A 183 -16.69 -13.01 1.03
N VAL A 184 -16.98 -13.56 -0.14
CA VAL A 184 -16.32 -13.20 -1.41
C VAL A 184 -16.90 -11.89 -1.95
N TYR A 185 -16.10 -11.14 -2.70
CA TYR A 185 -16.58 -9.99 -3.49
C TYR A 185 -15.73 -9.71 -4.70
N LYS A 186 -16.34 -9.12 -5.75
CA LYS A 186 -15.63 -8.70 -6.98
C LYS A 186 -14.68 -9.78 -7.50
N ALA A 187 -15.08 -11.05 -7.38
CA ALA A 187 -14.27 -12.16 -7.88
C ALA A 187 -14.07 -11.97 -9.39
N PHE A 188 -12.84 -12.11 -9.86
CA PHE A 188 -12.44 -11.91 -11.26
C PHE A 188 -12.61 -10.49 -11.82
N GLU A 189 -13.14 -9.54 -11.02
CA GLU A 189 -13.47 -8.17 -11.46
C GLU A 189 -12.84 -7.10 -10.55
N HIS A 190 -11.87 -7.47 -9.71
CA HIS A 190 -11.31 -6.54 -8.74
C HIS A 190 -10.43 -5.48 -9.43
N GLN A 191 -10.64 -4.22 -9.05
CA GLN A 191 -9.95 -3.07 -9.65
C GLN A 191 -8.42 -3.01 -9.44
N HIS A 192 -7.84 -3.96 -8.69
CA HIS A 192 -6.39 -4.05 -8.49
C HIS A 192 -5.72 -4.92 -9.55
N VAL A 193 -6.46 -5.73 -10.31
CA VAL A 193 -5.87 -6.60 -11.33
C VAL A 193 -5.10 -5.80 -12.40
N PRO A 194 -5.59 -4.66 -12.92
CA PRO A 194 -4.85 -3.88 -13.90
C PRO A 194 -3.47 -3.39 -13.42
N GLU A 195 -3.37 -2.87 -12.19
CA GLU A 195 -2.10 -2.41 -11.63
C GLU A 195 -1.12 -3.58 -11.38
N ILE A 196 -1.62 -4.75 -10.98
CA ILE A 196 -0.80 -5.97 -10.85
C ILE A 196 -0.26 -6.39 -12.23
N LYS A 197 -1.13 -6.53 -13.24
CA LYS A 197 -0.72 -6.94 -14.60
C LYS A 197 0.30 -5.95 -15.19
N GLN A 198 0.12 -4.65 -14.97
CA GLN A 198 1.09 -3.62 -15.40
C GLN A 198 2.47 -3.85 -14.80
N SER A 199 2.57 -4.06 -13.49
CA SER A 199 3.86 -4.26 -12.81
C SER A 199 4.54 -5.57 -13.22
N LEU A 200 3.78 -6.66 -13.38
CA LEU A 200 4.35 -7.92 -13.85
C LEU A 200 4.90 -7.77 -15.28
N LYS A 201 4.19 -7.03 -16.15
CA LYS A 201 4.66 -6.71 -17.51
C LYS A 201 5.96 -5.89 -17.53
N GLN A 202 6.23 -5.06 -16.52
CA GLN A 202 7.50 -4.31 -16.45
C GLN A 202 8.73 -5.24 -16.27
N LEU A 203 8.54 -6.41 -15.65
CA LEU A 203 9.61 -7.39 -15.44
C LEU A 203 9.60 -8.51 -16.49
N GLN A 204 8.41 -8.91 -16.92
CA GLN A 204 8.16 -9.92 -17.95
C GLN A 204 7.28 -9.31 -19.04
N ASN A 205 7.90 -8.66 -20.03
CA ASN A 205 7.15 -8.02 -21.13
C ASN A 205 6.20 -8.98 -21.87
N SER A 206 6.50 -10.29 -21.86
CA SER A 206 5.69 -11.35 -22.45
C SER A 206 4.54 -11.85 -21.57
N PHE A 207 4.36 -11.30 -20.36
CA PHE A 207 3.30 -11.73 -19.44
C PHE A 207 1.92 -11.44 -20.02
N ASP A 208 1.14 -12.49 -20.28
CA ASP A 208 -0.22 -12.39 -20.82
C ASP A 208 -1.22 -13.34 -20.13
N ALA A 209 -0.78 -14.02 -19.07
CA ALA A 209 -1.63 -14.94 -18.31
C ALA A 209 -2.72 -14.21 -17.51
N ASP A 210 -3.78 -14.95 -17.17
CA ASP A 210 -4.82 -14.42 -16.30
C ASP A 210 -4.46 -14.49 -14.82
N ILE A 211 -5.10 -13.59 -14.06
CA ILE A 211 -4.98 -13.54 -12.60
C ILE A 211 -6.38 -13.80 -12.06
N ASP A 212 -6.63 -15.04 -11.70
CA ASP A 212 -7.87 -15.52 -11.11
C ASP A 212 -7.94 -15.07 -9.66
N PHE A 213 -8.33 -13.81 -9.48
CA PHE A 213 -8.35 -13.16 -8.17
C PHE A 213 -9.71 -13.25 -7.48
N ILE A 214 -9.73 -13.94 -6.34
CA ILE A 214 -10.89 -14.08 -5.45
C ILE A 214 -10.57 -13.43 -4.09
N PRO A 215 -11.04 -12.18 -3.86
CA PRO A 215 -10.88 -11.53 -2.57
C PRO A 215 -12.02 -11.87 -1.61
N TYR A 216 -11.63 -12.01 -0.35
CA TYR A 216 -12.47 -12.32 0.78
C TYR A 216 -12.43 -11.18 1.80
N ARG A 217 -13.60 -10.85 2.32
CA ARG A 217 -13.78 -10.02 3.51
C ARG A 217 -13.55 -10.89 4.75
N GLY A 218 -12.45 -10.69 5.47
CA GLY A 218 -12.18 -11.38 6.74
C GLY A 218 -12.86 -10.71 7.94
N ASP A 219 -12.99 -11.40 9.06
CA ASP A 219 -13.67 -10.95 10.29
C ASP A 219 -12.77 -10.16 11.26
N PHE A 220 -11.64 -9.64 10.76
CA PHE A 220 -10.67 -8.86 11.52
C PHE A 220 -10.50 -7.44 10.95
N PRO A 221 -9.97 -6.47 11.72
CA PRO A 221 -9.88 -5.08 11.26
C PRO A 221 -8.73 -4.82 10.27
N ARG A 222 -7.54 -5.38 10.52
CA ARG A 222 -6.33 -5.09 9.75
C ARG A 222 -5.65 -6.35 9.22
N GLY A 223 -4.93 -6.15 8.12
CA GLY A 223 -4.09 -7.15 7.47
C GLY A 223 -4.66 -7.63 6.15
N ILE A 224 -3.77 -8.06 5.25
CA ILE A 224 -4.07 -8.86 4.08
C ILE A 224 -3.25 -10.14 4.16
N PHE A 225 -3.91 -11.27 3.93
CA PHE A 225 -3.31 -12.60 3.82
C PHE A 225 -3.62 -13.15 2.43
N THR A 226 -2.61 -13.39 1.60
CA THR A 226 -2.80 -13.92 0.24
C THR A 226 -2.20 -15.30 0.10
N THR A 227 -2.93 -16.19 -0.56
CA THR A 227 -2.40 -17.45 -1.10
C THR A 227 -2.44 -17.40 -2.62
N ILE A 228 -1.29 -17.60 -3.23
CA ILE A 228 -1.11 -17.54 -4.68
C ILE A 228 -0.60 -18.90 -5.13
N VAL A 229 -1.19 -19.46 -6.16
CA VAL A 229 -0.76 -20.73 -6.73
C VAL A 229 -0.36 -20.52 -8.18
N VAL A 230 0.86 -20.92 -8.50
CA VAL A 230 1.41 -20.92 -9.85
C VAL A 230 1.97 -22.29 -10.18
N LYS A 231 1.95 -22.67 -11.45
CA LYS A 231 2.59 -23.92 -11.90
C LYS A 231 4.07 -23.70 -12.19
N THR A 232 4.91 -24.61 -11.73
CA THR A 232 6.34 -24.61 -12.01
C THR A 232 6.97 -25.99 -11.82
N LYS A 233 7.91 -26.31 -12.71
CA LYS A 233 8.76 -27.51 -12.59
C LYS A 233 10.06 -27.24 -11.83
N VAL A 234 10.38 -25.98 -11.54
CA VAL A 234 11.61 -25.57 -10.85
C VAL A 234 11.57 -26.05 -9.38
N ALA A 235 12.71 -26.52 -8.86
CA ALA A 235 12.82 -26.99 -7.48
C ALA A 235 12.57 -25.85 -6.48
N LEU A 236 12.04 -26.16 -5.29
CA LEU A 236 11.68 -25.14 -4.29
C LEU A 236 12.92 -24.37 -3.82
N GLU A 237 14.04 -25.06 -3.64
CA GLU A 237 15.30 -24.48 -3.17
C GLU A 237 15.80 -23.39 -4.12
N GLU A 238 15.66 -23.61 -5.43
CA GLU A 238 16.03 -22.61 -6.45
C GLU A 238 15.06 -21.42 -6.45
N ILE A 239 13.76 -21.67 -6.26
CA ILE A 239 12.76 -20.59 -6.17
C ILE A 239 13.00 -19.73 -4.92
N VAL A 240 13.28 -20.35 -3.77
CA VAL A 240 13.62 -19.62 -2.53
C VAL A 240 14.83 -18.73 -2.78
N ARG A 241 15.89 -19.27 -3.40
CA ARG A 241 17.09 -18.50 -3.76
C ARG A 241 16.76 -17.31 -4.67
N MET A 242 15.92 -17.49 -5.69
CA MET A 242 15.49 -16.39 -6.56
C MET A 242 14.79 -15.26 -5.77
N TYR A 243 13.95 -15.62 -4.80
CA TYR A 243 13.25 -14.65 -3.95
C TYR A 243 14.21 -13.93 -3.00
N GLU A 244 15.13 -14.66 -2.36
CA GLU A 244 16.15 -14.09 -1.49
C GLU A 244 17.07 -13.13 -2.25
N GLU A 245 17.53 -13.51 -3.44
CA GLU A 245 18.37 -12.66 -4.29
C GLU A 245 17.62 -11.41 -4.76
N TYR A 246 16.35 -11.55 -5.13
CA TYR A 246 15.51 -10.42 -5.56
C TYR A 246 15.32 -9.39 -4.44
N TYR A 247 14.96 -9.85 -3.24
CA TYR A 247 14.65 -8.99 -2.10
C TYR A 247 15.84 -8.65 -1.19
N ALA A 248 17.06 -9.08 -1.53
CA ALA A 248 18.26 -8.91 -0.68
C ALA A 248 18.56 -7.46 -0.26
N LYS A 249 18.08 -6.47 -1.03
CA LYS A 249 18.28 -5.04 -0.78
C LYS A 249 17.01 -4.32 -0.32
N ASP A 250 15.89 -5.01 -0.24
CA ASP A 250 14.62 -4.41 0.14
C ASP A 250 14.44 -4.44 1.65
N SER A 251 14.14 -3.28 2.23
CA SER A 251 14.16 -3.13 3.69
C SER A 251 13.01 -3.81 4.42
N PHE A 252 11.92 -4.07 3.71
CA PHE A 252 10.64 -4.43 4.32
C PHE A 252 10.03 -5.74 3.82
N THR A 253 10.59 -6.35 2.77
CA THR A 253 10.08 -7.60 2.23
C THR A 253 11.01 -8.72 2.63
N HIS A 254 10.47 -9.73 3.32
CA HIS A 254 11.27 -10.79 3.93
C HIS A 254 10.74 -12.16 3.55
N ILE A 255 11.64 -13.03 3.09
CA ILE A 255 11.36 -14.44 2.87
C ILE A 255 11.53 -15.18 4.19
N VAL A 256 10.58 -16.02 4.54
CA VAL A 256 10.60 -16.77 5.80
C VAL A 256 10.40 -18.24 5.56
N GLU A 257 11.23 -19.05 6.24
CA GLU A 257 11.23 -20.51 6.11
C GLU A 257 9.98 -21.15 6.71
N LYS A 258 9.43 -20.56 7.77
CA LYS A 258 8.23 -21.07 8.44
C LYS A 258 6.98 -20.41 7.88
N ASN A 259 5.88 -21.15 7.91
CA ASN A 259 4.56 -20.62 7.57
C ASN A 259 4.23 -19.39 8.44
N ILE A 260 3.46 -18.46 7.86
CA ILE A 260 3.24 -17.12 8.39
C ILE A 260 1.85 -16.93 8.94
N ASP A 261 1.76 -16.15 10.00
CA ASP A 261 0.52 -15.69 10.60
C ASP A 261 0.31 -14.20 10.29
N LEU A 262 -0.93 -13.81 9.99
CA LEU A 262 -1.28 -12.42 9.68
C LEU A 262 -0.80 -11.42 10.74
N LYS A 263 -0.87 -11.81 12.01
CA LYS A 263 -0.52 -10.95 13.14
C LYS A 263 0.97 -10.54 13.18
N GLN A 264 1.85 -11.28 12.49
CA GLN A 264 3.28 -10.96 12.42
C GLN A 264 3.57 -9.67 11.64
N VAL A 265 2.63 -9.21 10.81
CA VAL A 265 2.80 -8.00 9.98
C VAL A 265 1.88 -6.85 10.36
N VAL A 266 0.77 -7.11 11.06
CA VAL A 266 -0.17 -6.07 11.52
C VAL A 266 0.58 -5.04 12.34
N ASN A 267 0.40 -3.76 12.02
CA ASN A 267 1.11 -2.60 12.55
C ASN A 267 2.61 -2.52 12.19
N THR A 268 3.01 -3.13 11.09
CA THR A 268 4.34 -2.92 10.51
C THR A 268 4.28 -2.50 9.05
N ASN A 269 5.39 -1.96 8.54
CA ASN A 269 5.58 -1.77 7.11
C ASN A 269 6.12 -3.02 6.41
N LYS A 270 6.11 -4.20 7.05
CA LYS A 270 6.70 -5.42 6.49
C LYS A 270 5.75 -6.14 5.54
N CYS A 271 6.35 -6.84 4.58
CA CYS A 271 5.76 -7.97 3.88
C CYS A 271 6.53 -9.23 4.25
N LEU A 272 5.82 -10.26 4.68
CA LEU A 272 6.40 -11.60 4.86
C LEU A 272 5.91 -12.51 3.73
N ILE A 273 6.83 -13.30 3.18
CA ILE A 273 6.55 -14.26 2.11
C ILE A 273 7.05 -15.64 2.55
N HIS A 274 6.19 -16.64 2.43
CA HIS A 274 6.51 -18.04 2.62
C HIS A 274 6.20 -18.84 1.35
N LEU A 275 7.02 -19.84 1.05
CA LEU A 275 6.96 -20.63 -0.18
C LEU A 275 6.86 -22.11 0.16
N GLU A 276 5.88 -22.80 -0.43
CA GLU A 276 5.76 -24.25 -0.38
C GLU A 276 5.59 -24.81 -1.79
N LYS A 277 6.08 -26.03 -2.04
CA LYS A 277 5.91 -26.70 -3.32
C LYS A 277 5.25 -28.06 -3.17
N HIS A 278 4.18 -28.27 -3.93
CA HIS A 278 3.34 -29.47 -3.93
C HIS A 278 3.21 -30.00 -5.36
N GLY A 279 4.02 -31.00 -5.74
CA GLY A 279 4.06 -31.48 -7.12
C GLY A 279 4.58 -30.40 -8.07
N ASP A 280 3.77 -30.02 -9.06
CA ASP A 280 4.04 -28.92 -10.01
C ASP A 280 3.47 -27.57 -9.55
N LYS A 281 2.90 -27.48 -8.35
CA LYS A 281 2.32 -26.25 -7.81
C LYS A 281 3.25 -25.60 -6.81
N LEU A 282 3.59 -24.35 -7.04
CA LEU A 282 4.17 -23.47 -6.02
C LEU A 282 3.04 -22.71 -5.35
N LEU A 283 2.93 -22.87 -4.03
CA LEU A 283 2.10 -22.05 -3.16
C LEU A 283 2.98 -20.93 -2.59
N ILE A 284 2.57 -19.69 -2.85
CA ILE A 284 3.18 -18.49 -2.28
C ILE A 284 2.17 -17.92 -1.29
N ILE A 285 2.60 -17.76 -0.04
CA ILE A 285 1.82 -17.09 0.99
C ILE A 285 2.48 -15.74 1.23
N SER A 286 1.73 -14.64 1.15
CA SER A 286 2.23 -13.31 1.49
C SER A 286 1.28 -12.54 2.38
N CYS A 287 1.85 -11.80 3.33
CA CYS A 287 1.10 -11.05 4.33
C CYS A 287 1.62 -9.63 4.47
N ILE A 288 0.71 -8.66 4.61
CA ILE A 288 1.01 -7.26 4.95
C ILE A 288 -0.03 -6.68 5.91
N ASP A 289 0.28 -5.57 6.58
CA ASP A 289 -0.75 -4.66 7.10
C ASP A 289 -1.30 -3.81 5.95
N ASN A 290 -2.63 -3.83 5.75
CA ASN A 290 -3.29 -3.15 4.63
C ASN A 290 -3.29 -1.62 4.74
N LEU A 291 -3.16 -1.05 5.94
CA LEU A 291 -3.08 0.40 6.16
C LEU A 291 -1.64 0.91 6.24
N LEU A 292 -0.66 0.03 6.45
CA LEU A 292 0.76 0.40 6.46
C LEU A 292 1.45 0.02 5.16
N LYS A 293 2.02 -1.18 5.06
CA LYS A 293 2.67 -1.62 3.81
C LYS A 293 1.70 -1.61 2.63
N GLY A 294 0.40 -1.76 2.87
CA GLY A 294 -0.64 -1.62 1.85
C GLY A 294 -1.13 -0.20 1.56
N ALA A 295 -0.74 0.81 2.35
CA ALA A 295 -1.16 2.19 2.17
C ALA A 295 -0.18 3.22 2.76
N SER A 296 -0.36 3.69 3.98
CA SER A 296 0.33 4.86 4.55
C SER A 296 1.81 4.62 4.84
N GLY A 297 2.17 3.42 5.28
CA GLY A 297 3.57 3.05 5.48
C GLY A 297 4.33 3.02 4.17
N GLN A 298 3.70 2.51 3.11
CA GLN A 298 4.24 2.57 1.75
C GLN A 298 4.36 4.01 1.25
N ALA A 299 3.40 4.88 1.57
CA ALA A 299 3.44 6.30 1.20
C ALA A 299 4.61 7.03 1.87
N VAL A 300 4.86 6.78 3.16
CA VAL A 300 6.04 7.31 3.86
C VAL A 300 7.35 6.70 3.32
N HIS A 301 7.35 5.42 2.95
CA HIS A 301 8.50 4.78 2.30
C HIS A 301 8.84 5.47 0.97
N ASN A 302 7.83 5.78 0.16
CA ASN A 302 7.98 6.58 -1.06
C ASN A 302 8.49 8.00 -0.77
N MET A 303 7.95 8.67 0.25
CA MET A 303 8.42 9.99 0.69
C MET A 303 9.92 9.94 1.03
N ASN A 304 10.35 8.98 1.85
CA ASN A 304 11.76 8.82 2.22
C ASN A 304 12.65 8.72 0.98
N LEU A 305 12.25 7.92 0.00
CA LEU A 305 12.99 7.77 -1.26
C LEU A 305 13.05 9.06 -2.07
N MET A 306 11.92 9.78 -2.20
CA MET A 306 11.86 11.04 -2.95
C MET A 306 12.79 12.08 -2.33
N PHE A 307 12.91 12.12 -1.00
CA PHE A 307 13.75 13.05 -0.25
C PHE A 307 15.15 12.51 0.11
N ASN A 308 15.56 11.40 -0.50
CA ASN A 308 16.88 10.77 -0.29
C ASN A 308 17.20 10.44 1.18
N LEU A 309 16.17 10.10 1.97
CA LEU A 309 16.32 9.58 3.33
C LEU A 309 16.57 8.06 3.32
N GLU A 310 17.09 7.52 4.43
CA GLU A 310 17.07 6.08 4.62
C GLU A 310 15.61 5.59 4.64
N GLU A 311 15.33 4.56 3.85
CA GLU A 311 13.97 4.06 3.60
C GLU A 311 13.21 3.64 4.85
N THR A 312 13.93 3.26 5.91
CA THR A 312 13.33 2.76 7.16
C THR A 312 12.98 3.84 8.17
N VAL A 313 13.34 5.10 7.91
CA VAL A 313 13.09 6.23 8.82
C VAL A 313 11.59 6.37 9.07
N GLY A 314 11.20 6.48 10.35
CA GLY A 314 9.79 6.53 10.79
C GLY A 314 8.98 5.24 10.59
N LEU A 315 9.59 4.14 10.12
CA LEU A 315 8.90 2.93 9.70
C LEU A 315 9.38 1.64 10.37
N ARG A 316 10.33 1.73 11.31
CA ARG A 316 10.75 0.59 12.17
C ARG A 316 9.72 0.29 13.26
N LEU A 317 8.55 -0.15 12.82
CA LEU A 317 7.40 -0.42 13.67
C LEU A 317 7.40 -1.87 14.19
N LYS A 318 6.81 -2.07 15.36
CA LYS A 318 6.60 -3.38 15.96
C LYS A 318 5.20 -3.92 15.60
N PRO A 319 5.06 -5.23 15.30
CA PRO A 319 3.76 -5.85 15.15
C PRO A 319 2.85 -5.65 16.36
N SER A 320 1.53 -5.55 16.15
CA SER A 320 0.55 -5.38 17.23
C SER A 320 0.44 -6.58 18.17
N ALA A 321 0.92 -7.76 17.78
CA ALA A 321 0.85 -8.97 18.59
C ALA A 321 2.25 -9.56 18.86
N PHE A 322 2.39 -10.12 20.06
CA PHE A 322 3.51 -10.86 20.69
C PHE A 322 4.87 -10.80 19.99
#